data_AF-A0A9D8PKM5-F1
#
_entry.id   AF-A0A9D8PKM5-F1
#
_cell.length_a   1.000
_cell.length_b   1.000
_cell.length_c   1.000
_cell.angle_alpha   90.00
_cell.angle_beta   90.00
_cell.angle_gamma   90.00
#
_symmetry.space_group_name_H-M   'P 1'
#
loop_
_entity.id
_entity.type
_entity.pdbx_description
1 polymer ?
#
loop_
_entity_poly.entity_id
_entity_poly.type
_entity_poly.pdbx_seq_one_letter_code
_entity_poly.pdbx_strand_id
1 'polypeptide(L)'
;MTLRQLRHIASELGITLYSRKTKEELVEAISSRQDEPDFSLAALESDLPPAPRPSEETRVVFLPRDPQWAYVFWEISEADREEALRHGAQQLCLRVADVTGLAGGSSHPHTLQEVVVDSHA
;
A
#
# COMPACT_ATOMS: atom_id res chain seq x y z
N MET A 1 32.96 -30.74 -9.58
CA MET A 1 31.79 -31.07 -8.74
C MET A 1 31.67 -32.57 -8.55
N THR A 2 31.17 -33.00 -7.40
CA THR A 2 30.85 -34.41 -7.12
C THR A 2 29.43 -34.75 -7.60
N LEU A 3 29.15 -36.03 -7.86
CA LEU A 3 27.80 -36.50 -8.25
C LEU A 3 26.73 -36.15 -7.21
N ARG A 4 27.10 -36.11 -5.93
CA ARG A 4 26.20 -35.70 -4.85
C ARG A 4 25.78 -34.24 -4.98
N GLN A 5 26.72 -33.36 -5.31
CA GLN A 5 26.44 -31.94 -5.53
C GLN A 5 25.55 -31.75 -6.76
N LEU A 6 25.81 -32.46 -7.85
CA LEU A 6 24.98 -32.39 -9.06
C LEU A 6 23.54 -32.87 -8.81
N ARG A 7 23.35 -33.94 -8.04
CA ARG A 7 21.99 -34.41 -7.68
C ARG A 7 21.24 -33.46 -6.75
N HIS A 8 21.94 -32.77 -5.85
CA HIS A 8 21.33 -31.73 -5.00
C HIS A 8 20.79 -30.58 -5.84
N ILE A 9 21.65 -30.02 -6.71
CA ILE A 9 21.30 -28.92 -7.60
C ILE A 9 20.16 -29.32 -8.56
N ALA A 10 20.22 -30.54 -9.11
CA ALA A 10 19.16 -31.06 -9.97
C ALA A 10 17.81 -31.19 -9.24
N SER A 11 17.82 -31.55 -7.95
CA SER A 11 16.61 -31.59 -7.13
C SER A 11 16.03 -30.20 -6.90
N GLU A 12 16.87 -29.21 -6.60
CA GLU A 12 16.44 -27.81 -6.40
C GLU A 12 15.85 -27.21 -7.68
N LEU A 13 16.43 -27.53 -8.83
CA LEU A 13 15.93 -27.11 -10.13
C LEU A 13 14.71 -27.93 -10.60
N GLY A 14 14.21 -28.91 -9.82
CA GLY A 14 13.02 -29.70 -10.16
C GLY A 14 13.21 -30.69 -11.32
N ILE A 15 14.45 -31.09 -11.62
CA ILE A 15 14.78 -32.08 -12.64
C ILE A 15 14.31 -33.46 -12.18
N THR A 16 13.47 -34.15 -12.94
CA THR A 16 12.95 -35.46 -12.54
C THR A 16 13.97 -36.58 -12.82
N LEU A 17 13.88 -37.68 -12.07
CA LEU A 17 14.72 -38.88 -12.24
C LEU A 17 16.25 -38.62 -12.14
N TYR A 18 16.68 -37.54 -11.48
CA TYR A 18 18.10 -37.15 -11.30
C TYR A 18 18.99 -38.25 -10.69
N SER A 19 18.40 -39.15 -9.90
CA SER A 19 19.11 -40.28 -9.29
C SER A 19 19.51 -41.35 -10.29
N ARG A 20 18.78 -41.46 -11.41
CA ARG A 20 19.01 -42.45 -12.49
C ARG A 20 19.89 -41.93 -13.62
N LYS A 21 20.19 -40.62 -13.63
CA LYS A 21 21.02 -39.97 -14.65
C LYS A 21 22.51 -40.14 -14.38
N THR A 22 23.29 -40.23 -15.45
CA THR A 22 24.75 -40.17 -15.38
C THR A 22 25.22 -38.75 -15.04
N LYS A 23 26.52 -38.58 -14.80
CA LYS A 23 27.08 -37.26 -14.47
C LYS A 23 26.90 -36.29 -15.64
N GLU A 24 27.10 -36.78 -16.85
CA GLU A 24 27.02 -36.03 -18.10
C GLU A 24 25.59 -35.56 -18.36
N GLU A 25 24.62 -36.47 -18.24
CA GLU A 25 23.19 -36.16 -18.38
C GLU A 25 22.68 -35.19 -17.31
N LEU A 26 23.24 -35.25 -16.09
CA LEU A 26 22.91 -34.29 -15.03
C LEU A 26 23.42 -32.90 -15.35
N VAL A 27 24.65 -32.78 -15.85
CA VAL A 27 25.24 -31.48 -16.20
C VAL A 27 24.46 -30.83 -17.34
N GLU A 28 24.12 -31.61 -18.37
CA GLU A 28 23.32 -31.13 -19.50
C GLU A 28 21.93 -30.68 -19.06
N ALA A 29 21.21 -31.52 -18.30
CA ALA A 29 19.87 -31.18 -17.81
C ALA A 29 19.87 -29.97 -16.86
N ILE A 30 20.92 -29.77 -16.06
CA ILE A 30 21.08 -28.58 -15.20
C ILE A 30 21.31 -27.33 -16.05
N SER A 31 22.19 -27.40 -17.06
CA SER A 31 22.44 -26.27 -17.96
C SER A 31 21.17 -25.84 -18.69
N SER A 32 20.46 -26.79 -19.32
CA SER A 32 19.22 -26.49 -20.05
C SER A 32 18.16 -25.82 -19.18
N ARG A 33 18.09 -26.18 -17.89
CA ARG A 33 17.09 -25.61 -16.97
C ARG A 33 17.52 -24.29 -16.32
N GLN A 34 18.81 -23.99 -16.34
CA GLN A 34 19.34 -22.67 -16.00
C GLN A 34 19.18 -21.69 -17.18
N ASP A 35 19.20 -22.20 -18.42
CA ASP A 35 19.02 -21.42 -19.63
C ASP A 35 17.54 -21.18 -19.99
N GLU A 36 16.60 -22.02 -19.52
CA GLU A 36 15.17 -21.73 -19.59
C GLU A 36 14.85 -20.56 -18.65
N PRO A 37 14.55 -19.35 -19.18
CA PRO A 37 14.22 -18.19 -18.37
C PRO A 37 12.74 -18.31 -17.96
N ASP A 38 12.45 -19.32 -17.15
CA ASP A 38 11.10 -19.66 -16.75
C ASP A 38 10.66 -18.66 -15.66
N PHE A 39 9.78 -17.74 -16.06
CA PHE A 39 9.12 -16.73 -15.21
C PHE A 39 10.09 -15.80 -14.48
N SER A 40 10.69 -14.85 -15.20
CA SER A 40 11.17 -13.63 -14.55
C SER A 40 9.99 -12.98 -13.83
N LEU A 41 9.98 -13.04 -12.50
CA LEU A 41 8.98 -12.39 -11.65
C LEU A 41 8.75 -10.93 -12.09
N ALA A 42 9.82 -10.24 -12.47
CA ALA A 42 9.77 -8.88 -12.99
C ALA A 42 8.98 -8.74 -14.30
N ALA A 43 9.03 -9.74 -15.19
CA ALA A 43 8.26 -9.74 -16.43
C ALA A 43 6.75 -9.95 -16.16
N LEU A 44 6.38 -10.86 -15.24
CA LEU A 44 4.97 -11.02 -14.85
C LEU A 44 4.44 -9.81 -14.08
N GLU A 45 5.24 -9.22 -13.20
CA GLU A 45 4.88 -8.01 -12.48
C GLU A 45 4.66 -6.82 -13.44
N SER A 46 5.40 -6.76 -14.55
CA SER A 46 5.25 -5.69 -15.55
C SER A 46 3.97 -5.80 -16.40
N ASP A 47 3.42 -7.01 -16.56
CA ASP A 47 2.19 -7.26 -17.32
C ASP A 47 0.92 -7.10 -16.47
N LEU A 48 1.07 -6.97 -15.14
CA LEU A 48 -0.03 -6.73 -14.23
C LEU A 48 -0.42 -5.23 -14.27
N PRO A 49 -1.73 -4.91 -14.42
CA PRO A 49 -2.17 -3.53 -14.30
C PRO A 49 -1.83 -3.00 -12.90
N PRO A 50 -1.51 -1.70 -12.77
CA PRO A 50 -1.25 -1.11 -11.47
C PRO A 50 -2.45 -1.35 -10.56
N ALA A 51 -2.18 -1.72 -9.30
CA ALA A 51 -3.24 -1.93 -8.32
C ALA A 51 -4.16 -0.69 -8.31
N PRO A 52 -5.49 -0.87 -8.34
CA PRO A 52 -6.42 0.25 -8.29
C PRO A 52 -6.18 0.99 -6.98
N ARG A 53 -5.57 2.17 -7.09
CA ARG A 53 -5.44 3.08 -5.96
C ARG A 53 -6.80 3.78 -5.82
N PRO A 54 -7.41 3.80 -4.63
CA PRO A 54 -8.56 4.67 -4.42
C PRO A 54 -8.16 6.09 -4.82
N SER A 55 -9.09 6.85 -5.37
CA SER A 55 -8.88 8.27 -5.65
C SER A 55 -8.38 8.95 -4.38
N GLU A 56 -7.30 9.73 -4.52
CA GLU A 56 -6.76 10.55 -3.44
C GLU A 56 -7.72 11.71 -3.20
N GLU A 57 -8.83 11.41 -2.53
CA GLU A 57 -9.86 12.37 -2.15
C GLU A 57 -9.62 12.82 -0.71
N THR A 58 -9.78 14.12 -0.47
CA THR A 58 -9.79 14.67 0.88
C THR A 58 -11.00 14.14 1.64
N ARG A 59 -10.76 13.54 2.80
CA ARG A 59 -11.80 12.96 3.65
C ARG A 59 -11.55 13.29 5.12
N VAL A 60 -12.63 13.38 5.87
CA VAL A 60 -12.61 13.47 7.33
C VAL A 60 -13.59 12.46 7.90
N VAL A 61 -13.18 11.72 8.92
CA VAL A 61 -13.96 10.70 9.60
C VAL A 61 -14.08 11.08 11.07
N PHE A 62 -15.31 11.19 11.56
CA PHE A 62 -15.61 11.49 12.96
C PHE A 62 -16.28 10.28 13.61
N LEU A 63 -15.63 9.70 14.62
CA LEU A 63 -16.10 8.52 15.34
C LEU A 63 -16.43 8.90 16.80
N PRO A 64 -17.70 9.07 17.17
CA PRO A 64 -18.08 9.33 18.55
C PRO A 64 -17.77 8.12 19.43
N ARG A 65 -17.17 8.34 20.59
CA ARG A 65 -16.88 7.29 21.58
C ARG A 65 -17.90 7.30 22.71
N ASP A 66 -18.11 8.47 23.31
CA ASP A 66 -19.04 8.72 24.41
C ASP A 66 -19.45 10.21 24.39
N PRO A 67 -20.32 10.70 25.31
CA PRO A 67 -20.75 12.10 25.29
C PRO A 67 -19.63 13.14 25.44
N GLN A 68 -18.42 12.76 25.86
CA GLN A 68 -17.28 13.65 26.07
C GLN A 68 -16.15 13.45 25.07
N TRP A 69 -16.03 12.26 24.46
CA TRP A 69 -14.89 11.89 23.61
C TRP A 69 -15.30 11.43 22.21
N ALA A 70 -14.48 11.80 21.23
CA ALA A 70 -14.55 11.31 19.86
C ALA A 70 -13.15 11.18 19.26
N TYR A 71 -13.01 10.32 18.25
CA TYR A 71 -11.81 10.22 17.43
C TYR A 71 -12.07 10.88 16.08
N VAL A 72 -11.10 11.64 15.59
CA VAL A 72 -11.16 12.28 14.29
C VAL A 72 -9.95 11.85 13.48
N PHE A 73 -10.20 11.35 12.27
CA PHE A 73 -9.19 11.01 11.30
C PHE A 73 -9.40 11.86 10.06
N TRP A 74 -8.34 12.25 9.39
CA TRP A 74 -8.44 13.00 8.15
C TRP A 74 -7.33 12.59 7.21
N GLU A 75 -7.63 12.63 5.92
CA GLU A 75 -6.64 12.55 4.85
C GLU A 75 -6.92 13.73 3.93
N ILE A 76 -5.86 14.41 3.49
CA ILE A 76 -5.97 15.55 2.58
C ILE A 76 -5.23 15.16 1.31
N SER A 77 -5.91 15.23 0.17
CA SER A 77 -5.30 14.97 -1.13
C SER A 77 -4.13 15.93 -1.39
N GLU A 78 -3.13 15.50 -2.15
CA GLU A 78 -2.00 16.38 -2.48
C GLU A 78 -2.48 17.60 -3.28
N ALA A 79 -3.43 17.41 -4.19
CA ALA A 79 -4.02 18.49 -4.99
C ALA A 79 -4.71 19.56 -4.13
N ASP A 80 -5.54 19.16 -3.16
CA ASP A 80 -6.23 20.11 -2.26
C ASP A 80 -5.25 20.82 -1.33
N ARG A 81 -4.21 20.12 -0.89
CA ARG A 81 -3.13 20.71 -0.09
C ARG A 81 -2.37 21.78 -0.86
N GLU A 82 -1.98 21.49 -2.10
CA GLU A 82 -1.30 22.46 -2.96
C GLU A 82 -2.17 23.68 -3.26
N GLU A 83 -3.46 23.48 -3.53
CA GLU A 83 -4.42 24.58 -3.74
C GLU A 83 -4.55 25.44 -2.48
N ALA A 84 -4.70 24.82 -1.30
CA ALA A 84 -4.77 25.55 -0.03
C ALA A 84 -3.49 26.37 0.24
N LEU A 85 -2.31 25.78 -0.01
CA LEU A 85 -1.02 26.49 0.10
C LEU A 85 -0.91 27.65 -0.89
N ARG A 86 -1.37 27.48 -2.13
CA ARG A 86 -1.46 28.56 -3.14
C ARG A 86 -2.35 29.71 -2.68
N HIS A 87 -3.42 29.40 -1.94
CA HIS A 87 -4.28 30.39 -1.29
C HIS A 87 -3.71 30.98 0.01
N GLY A 88 -2.49 30.59 0.40
CA GLY A 88 -1.80 31.13 1.57
C GLY A 88 -2.17 30.46 2.89
N ALA A 89 -2.71 29.24 2.86
CA ALA A 89 -2.94 28.46 4.08
C ALA A 89 -1.61 28.20 4.81
N GLN A 90 -1.59 28.42 6.12
CA GLN A 90 -0.40 28.25 6.95
C GLN A 90 -0.54 27.13 7.98
N GLN A 91 -1.78 26.71 8.26
CA GLN A 91 -2.08 25.81 9.36
C GLN A 91 -3.33 24.98 9.03
N LEU A 92 -3.30 23.71 9.42
CA LEU A 92 -4.49 22.87 9.44
C LEU A 92 -5.19 23.01 10.79
N CYS A 93 -6.52 23.13 10.76
CA CYS A 93 -7.35 23.16 11.95
C CYS A 93 -8.56 22.25 11.80
N LEU A 94 -8.91 21.56 12.88
CA LEU A 94 -10.20 20.89 13.02
C LEU A 94 -11.17 21.83 13.70
N ARG A 95 -12.37 21.97 13.13
CA ARG A 95 -13.45 22.75 13.69
C ARG A 95 -14.62 21.84 14.03
N VAL A 96 -15.04 21.88 15.29
CA VAL A 96 -16.19 21.12 15.78
C VAL A 96 -17.24 22.12 16.25
N ALA A 97 -18.48 21.95 15.81
CA ALA A 97 -19.59 22.80 16.22
C ALA A 97 -20.82 21.95 16.53
N ASP A 98 -21.63 22.41 17.48
CA ASP A 98 -22.90 21.76 17.79
C ASP A 98 -23.99 22.24 16.82
N VAL A 99 -24.53 21.29 16.06
CA VAL A 99 -25.63 21.47 15.09
C VAL A 99 -26.92 20.79 15.55
N THR A 100 -26.96 20.30 16.79
CA THR A 100 -28.09 19.51 17.31
C THR A 100 -29.38 20.33 17.28
N GLY A 101 -30.41 19.79 16.61
CA GLY A 101 -31.72 20.43 16.50
C GLY A 101 -31.77 21.62 15.52
N LEU A 102 -30.70 21.88 14.77
CA LEU A 102 -30.62 22.96 13.80
C LEU A 102 -30.70 22.43 12.36
N ALA A 103 -31.29 23.22 11.47
CA ALA A 103 -31.45 22.88 10.05
C ALA A 103 -30.49 23.69 9.16
N GLY A 104 -30.20 23.17 7.97
CA GLY A 104 -29.47 23.92 6.92
C GLY A 104 -28.00 24.23 7.23
N GLY A 105 -27.33 23.42 8.05
CA GLY A 105 -25.91 23.61 8.38
C GLY A 105 -25.65 24.77 9.35
N SER A 106 -26.70 25.30 9.99
CA SER A 106 -26.54 26.25 11.09
C SER A 106 -25.99 25.55 12.33
N SER A 107 -25.18 26.28 13.10
CA SER A 107 -24.60 25.83 14.38
C SER A 107 -25.02 26.76 15.51
N HIS A 108 -25.06 26.25 16.73
CA HIS A 108 -25.33 27.07 17.90
C HIS A 108 -24.23 28.15 18.08
N PRO A 109 -24.58 29.35 18.55
CA PRO A 109 -23.59 30.37 18.87
C PRO A 109 -22.61 29.86 19.94
N HIS A 110 -21.33 30.21 19.80
CA HIS A 110 -20.28 29.88 20.77
C HIS A 110 -19.99 28.39 21.00
N THR A 111 -20.52 27.49 20.18
CA THR A 111 -20.20 26.05 20.26
C THR A 111 -19.07 25.63 19.32
N LEU A 112 -18.60 26.54 18.46
CA LEU A 112 -17.45 26.30 17.59
C LEU A 112 -16.17 26.21 18.42
N GLN A 113 -15.53 25.06 18.35
CA GLN A 113 -14.20 24.83 18.89
C GLN A 113 -13.23 24.57 17.75
N GLU A 114 -12.09 25.25 17.78
CA GLU A 114 -11.02 25.09 16.79
C GLU A 114 -9.79 24.49 17.46
N VAL A 115 -9.25 23.45 16.84
CA VAL A 115 -8.05 22.76 17.31
C VAL A 115 -7.02 22.76 16.20
N VAL A 116 -5.85 23.33 16.48
CA VAL A 116 -4.69 23.27 15.60
C VAL A 116 -4.18 21.84 15.57
N VAL A 117 -4.02 21.27 14.38
CA VAL A 117 -3.54 19.90 14.21
C VAL A 117 -2.34 19.85 13.27
N ASP A 118 -1.58 18.76 13.35
CA ASP A 118 -0.53 18.49 12.38
C ASP A 118 -1.15 18.27 11.00
N SER A 119 -0.50 18.84 10.00
CA SER A 119 -0.88 18.68 8.60
C SER A 119 -0.43 17.36 7.99
N HIS A 120 0.41 16.57 8.67
CA HIS A 120 0.95 15.28 8.23
C HIS A 120 0.65 14.11 9.19
N ALA A 121 -0.42 14.22 9.99
CA ALA A 121 -0.85 13.19 10.94
C ALA A 121 -1.38 11.92 10.25
#